data_AF-A0A2M7BL42-F1
#
_entry.id   AF-A0A2M7BL42-F1
#
_cell.length_a   1.000
_cell.length_b   1.000
_cell.length_c   1.000
_cell.angle_alpha   90.00
_cell.angle_beta   90.00
_cell.angle_gamma   90.00
#
_symmetry.space_group_name_H-M   'P 1'
#
loop_
_entity.id
_entity.type
_entity.pdbx_description
1 polymer ?
#
loop_
_entity_poly.entity_id
_entity_poly.type
_entity_poly.pdbx_seq_one_letter_code
_entity_poly.pdbx_strand_id
1 'polypeptide(L)'
;MLESSLDRLAQQILGLDEASLSSLWEKYKKRMEHFEPSKEWEKAVIIFFIINAVRAKNHIFNEQLLRQHETGPEKPPKGKPALRLVKS
;
A
#
# COMPACT_ATOMS: atom_id res chain seq x y z
N MET A 1 -0.16 10.03 26.26
CA MET A 1 -0.52 11.30 25.57
C MET A 1 0.06 11.36 24.15
N LEU A 2 1.37 11.12 23.96
CA LEU A 2 1.97 11.08 22.62
C LEU A 2 1.39 9.96 21.75
N GLU A 3 1.32 8.75 22.29
CA GLU A 3 0.79 7.56 21.61
C GLU A 3 -0.65 7.75 21.12
N SER A 4 -1.55 8.25 21.97
CA SER A 4 -2.93 8.55 21.60
C SER A 4 -3.05 9.62 20.50
N SER A 5 -2.10 10.55 20.42
CA SER A 5 -2.06 11.53 19.33
C SER A 5 -1.57 10.92 18.03
N LEU A 6 -0.54 10.06 18.10
CA LEU A 6 -0.05 9.31 16.94
C LEU A 6 -1.11 8.34 16.41
N ASP A 7 -1.87 7.69 17.28
CA ASP A 7 -2.99 6.83 16.90
C ASP A 7 -4.07 7.61 16.14
N ARG A 8 -4.46 8.78 16.63
CA ARG A 8 -5.40 9.67 15.92
C ARG A 8 -4.88 10.09 14.55
N LEU A 9 -3.59 10.45 14.45
CA LEU A 9 -2.97 10.78 13.17
C LEU A 9 -2.98 9.58 12.21
N ALA A 10 -2.66 8.38 12.71
CA ALA A 10 -2.69 7.16 11.92
C ALA A 10 -4.12 6.88 11.39
N GLN A 11 -5.15 7.01 12.23
CA GLN A 11 -6.55 6.87 11.80
C GLN A 11 -6.91 7.89 10.71
N GLN A 12 -6.49 9.14 10.83
CA GLN A 12 -6.72 10.16 9.81
C GLN A 12 -5.99 9.82 8.50
N ILE A 13 -4.75 9.34 8.59
CA ILE A 13 -3.93 8.96 7.43
C ILE A 13 -4.50 7.73 6.73
N LEU A 14 -5.06 6.76 7.47
CA LEU A 14 -5.71 5.57 6.90
C LEU A 14 -6.93 5.91 6.04
N GLY A 15 -7.58 7.04 6.29
CA GLY A 15 -8.68 7.54 5.46
C GLY A 15 -8.24 8.22 4.16
N LEU A 16 -6.93 8.41 3.93
CA LEU A 16 -6.41 9.01 2.72
C LEU A 16 -6.23 7.97 1.62
N ASP A 17 -6.70 8.31 0.41
CA ASP A 17 -6.51 7.48 -0.77
C ASP A 17 -5.11 7.67 -1.40
N GLU A 18 -4.48 6.57 -1.81
CA GLU A 18 -3.12 6.57 -2.36
C GLU A 18 -3.02 7.33 -3.69
N ALA A 19 -4.04 7.26 -4.54
CA ALA A 19 -4.05 7.99 -5.80
C ALA A 19 -4.03 9.51 -5.56
N SER A 20 -4.80 9.95 -4.55
CA SER A 20 -4.80 11.35 -4.12
C SER A 20 -3.43 11.79 -3.57
N LEU A 21 -2.75 10.94 -2.81
CA LEU A 21 -1.42 11.23 -2.25
C LEU A 21 -0.28 11.21 -3.28
N SER A 22 -0.43 10.45 -4.36
CA SER A 22 0.58 10.35 -5.42
C SER A 22 0.85 11.70 -6.09
N SER A 23 -0.18 12.54 -6.24
CA SER A 23 -0.04 13.90 -6.79
C SER A 23 0.83 14.83 -5.92
N LEU A 24 0.86 14.59 -4.61
CA LEU A 24 1.61 15.41 -3.64
C LEU A 24 3.05 14.92 -3.46
N TRP A 25 3.33 13.67 -3.83
CA TRP A 25 4.65 13.05 -3.62
C TRP A 25 5.78 13.83 -4.29
N GLU A 26 5.63 14.15 -5.58
CA GLU A 26 6.64 14.93 -6.33
C GLU A 26 6.88 16.32 -5.72
N LYS A 27 5.81 16.97 -5.25
CA LYS A 27 5.90 18.30 -4.62
C LYS A 27 6.74 18.25 -3.36
N TYR A 28 6.44 17.31 -2.46
CA TYR A 28 7.13 17.22 -1.18
C TYR A 28 8.52 16.62 -1.30
N LYS A 29 8.75 15.73 -2.28
CA LYS A 29 10.09 15.25 -2.63
C LYS A 29 11.01 16.40 -3.03
N LYS A 30 10.59 17.22 -4.00
CA LYS A 30 11.37 18.38 -4.45
C LYS A 30 11.61 19.38 -3.31
N ARG A 31 10.61 19.62 -2.45
CA ARG A 31 10.78 20.51 -1.29
C ARG A 31 11.78 19.94 -0.27
N MET A 32 11.75 18.64 -0.01
CA MET A 32 12.68 17.98 0.89
C MET A 32 14.14 18.04 0.38
N GLU A 33 14.35 17.87 -0.93
CA GLU A 33 15.69 17.90 -1.56
C GLU A 33 16.40 19.26 -1.40
N HIS A 34 15.63 20.35 -1.25
CA HIS A 34 16.18 21.70 -1.05
C HIS A 34 16.14 22.07 0.44
N PHE A 35 17.21 21.72 1.16
CA PHE A 35 17.34 22.00 2.58
C PHE A 35 17.20 23.49 2.91
N GLU A 36 16.39 23.78 3.91
CA GLU A 36 16.20 25.10 4.49
C GLU A 36 15.97 24.94 5.99
N PRO A 37 16.64 25.71 6.87
CA PRO A 37 16.46 25.61 8.32
C PRO A 37 15.15 26.30 8.75
N SER A 38 14.01 25.79 8.26
CA SER A 38 12.69 26.34 8.52
C SER A 38 11.70 25.26 8.95
N LYS A 39 10.70 25.66 9.74
CA LYS A 39 9.61 24.78 10.18
C LYS A 39 8.81 24.27 8.99
N GLU A 40 8.74 25.04 7.91
CA GLU A 40 8.07 24.69 6.67
C GLU A 40 8.80 23.55 5.96
N TRP A 41 10.13 23.55 5.98
CA TRP A 41 10.93 22.44 5.46
C TRP A 41 10.75 21.18 6.33
N GLU A 42 10.83 21.29 7.66
CA GLU A 42 10.59 20.15 8.56
C GLU A 42 9.20 19.52 8.34
N LYS A 43 8.16 20.36 8.19
CA LYS A 43 6.81 19.91 7.84
C LYS A 43 6.77 19.19 6.49
N ALA A 44 7.44 19.72 5.48
CA ALA A 44 7.48 19.10 4.15
C ALA A 44 8.12 17.70 4.19
N VAL A 45 9.19 17.54 4.99
CA VAL A 45 9.84 16.25 5.23
C VAL A 45 8.89 15.27 5.92
N ILE A 46 8.21 15.70 6.99
CA ILE A 46 7.23 14.85 7.70
C ILE A 46 6.11 14.41 6.75
N ILE A 47 5.55 15.32 5.95
CA ILE A 47 4.51 15.00 4.98
C ILE A 47 5.01 14.01 3.93
N PHE A 48 6.22 14.20 3.41
CA PHE A 48 6.84 13.25 2.49
C PHE A 48 6.92 11.84 3.11
N PHE A 49 7.38 11.71 4.35
CA PHE A 49 7.46 10.41 5.02
C PHE A 49 6.08 9.80 5.32
N ILE A 50 5.07 10.60 5.63
CA ILE A 50 3.68 10.11 5.76
C ILE A 50 3.19 9.52 4.42
N ILE A 51 3.43 10.19 3.30
CA ILE A 51 3.06 9.67 1.97
C ILE A 51 3.77 8.33 1.70
N ASN A 52 5.07 8.25 1.98
CA ASN A 52 5.83 7.01 1.79
C ASN A 52 5.36 5.89 2.73
N ALA A 53 4.96 6.21 3.96
CA ALA A 53 4.40 5.24 4.90
C ALA A 53 3.10 4.62 4.35
N VAL A 54 2.21 5.42 3.77
CA VAL A 54 0.97 4.91 3.13
C VAL A 54 1.31 3.98 1.95
N ARG A 55 2.20 4.40 1.05
CA ARG A 55 2.62 3.60 -0.10
C ARG A 55 3.27 2.28 0.33
N ALA A 56 4.17 2.32 1.32
CA ALA A 56 4.82 1.13 1.85
C ALA A 56 3.82 0.18 2.51
N LYS A 57 2.89 0.71 3.33
CA LYS A 57 1.82 -0.09 3.95
C LYS A 57 0.94 -0.75 2.89
N ASN A 58 0.56 -0.04 1.83
CA ASN A 58 -0.27 -0.59 0.76
C ASN A 58 0.46 -1.64 -0.05
N HIS A 59 1.75 -1.43 -0.35
CA HIS A 59 2.59 -2.42 -1.00
C HIS A 59 2.67 -3.72 -0.17
N ILE A 60 2.99 -3.62 1.13
CA ILE A 60 3.03 -4.78 2.05
C ILE A 60 1.66 -5.47 2.09
N PHE A 61 0.57 -4.72 2.22
CA PHE A 61 -0.78 -5.27 2.28
C PHE A 61 -1.14 -6.05 1.01
N ASN A 62 -0.85 -5.48 -0.16
CA ASN A 62 -1.10 -6.13 -1.45
C ASN A 62 -0.25 -7.40 -1.61
N GLU A 63 1.02 -7.37 -1.23
CA GLU A 63 1.88 -8.57 -1.24
C GLU A 63 1.34 -9.68 -0.35
N GLN A 64 0.91 -9.35 0.88
CA GLN A 64 0.34 -10.34 1.80
C GLN A 64 -0.96 -10.94 1.25
N LEU A 65 -1.83 -10.12 0.65
CA LEU A 65 -3.04 -10.61 -0.01
C LEU A 65 -2.72 -11.53 -1.19
N LEU A 66 -1.77 -11.18 -2.06
CA LEU A 66 -1.35 -12.05 -3.16
C LEU A 66 -0.86 -13.40 -2.64
N ARG A 67 0.00 -13.41 -1.62
CA ARG A 67 0.51 -14.66 -1.02
C ARG A 67 -0.63 -15.52 -0.46
N GLN A 68 -1.61 -14.91 0.22
CA GLN A 68 -2.78 -15.64 0.71
C GLN A 68 -3.58 -16.27 -0.43
N HIS A 69 -3.77 -15.57 -1.54
CA HIS A 69 -4.45 -16.09 -2.73
C HIS A 69 -3.67 -17.21 -3.43
N GLU A 70 -2.33 -17.15 -3.46
CA GLU A 70 -1.48 -18.21 -3.99
C GLU A 70 -1.47 -19.46 -3.12
N THR A 71 -1.68 -19.32 -1.80
CA THR A 71 -1.80 -20.43 -0.84
C THR A 71 -3.24 -20.93 -0.63
N GLY A 72 -4.21 -20.44 -1.41
CA GLY A 72 -5.57 -21.00 -1.43
C GLY A 72 -5.56 -22.48 -1.82
N PRO A 73 -6.54 -23.30 -1.38
CA PRO A 73 -6.48 -24.75 -1.44
C PRO A 73 -6.11 -25.21 -2.85
N GLU A 74 -5.14 -26.13 -2.95
CA GLU A 74 -4.75 -26.80 -4.17
C GLU A 74 -6.00 -27.04 -5.03
N LYS A 75 -6.01 -26.46 -6.24
CA LYS A 75 -7.02 -26.82 -7.24
C LYS A 75 -7.06 -28.35 -7.26
N PRO A 76 -8.22 -29.00 -7.07
CA PRO A 76 -8.28 -30.45 -7.12
C PRO A 76 -7.66 -30.89 -8.44
N PRO A 77 -6.83 -31.96 -8.45
CA PRO A 77 -6.13 -32.38 -9.65
C PRO A 77 -7.17 -32.50 -10.75
N LYS A 78 -6.94 -31.81 -11.88
CA LYS A 78 -7.81 -31.89 -13.07
C LYS A 78 -7.87 -33.35 -13.50
N GLY A 79 -8.83 -34.08 -12.92
CA GLY A 79 -9.25 -35.39 -13.37
C GLY A 79 -9.62 -35.25 -14.82
N LYS A 80 -8.87 -35.96 -15.66
CA LYS A 80 -9.04 -36.02 -17.12
C LYS A 80 -10.55 -36.05 -17.46
N PRO A 81 -11.04 -35.22 -18.39
CA PRO A 81 -12.43 -35.35 -18.82
C PRO A 81 -12.61 -36.75 -19.40
N ALA A 82 -13.49 -37.54 -18.78
CA ALA A 82 -13.86 -38.87 -19.28
C ALA A 82 -14.74 -38.68 -20.52
N LEU A 83 -14.11 -38.39 -21.66
CA LEU A 83 -14.77 -38.46 -22.95
C LEU A 83 -15.08 -39.95 -23.20
N ARG A 84 -16.36 -40.32 -23.07
CA ARG A 84 -16.85 -41.63 -23.50
C ARG A 84 -16.92 -41.64 -25.03
N LEU A 85 -16.14 -42.51 -25.65
CA LEU A 85 -16.24 -42.79 -27.08
C LEU A 85 -17.60 -43.47 -27.35
N VAL A 86 -18.54 -42.74 -27.95
CA VAL A 86 -19.74 -43.34 -28.54
C VAL A 86 -19.33 -43.90 -29.90
N LYS A 87 -19.33 -45.22 -30.05
CA LYS A 87 -19.20 -45.85 -31.36
C LYS A 87 -20.57 -45.80 -32.04
N SER A 88 -20.61 -45.13 -33.19
CA SER A 88 -21.69 -45.27 -34.19
C SER A 88 -21.22 -46.20 -35.30
#